data_AF-A0A3D9CF45-F1
#
_entry.id   AF-A0A3D9CF45-F1
#
_cell.length_a   1.000
_cell.length_b   1.000
_cell.length_c   1.000
_cell.angle_alpha   90.00
_cell.angle_beta   90.00
_cell.angle_gamma   90.00
#
_symmetry.space_group_name_H-M   'P 1'
#
loop_
_entity.id
_entity.type
_entity.pdbx_description
1 polymer ?
#
loop_
_entity_poly.entity_id
_entity_poly.type
_entity_poly.pdbx_seq_one_letter_code
_entity_poly.pdbx_strand_id
1 'polypeptide(L)'
;MTDNIIVKPYGSIYYYNSKEYLLTGDFNKSLIGNAPFSVEKKSDRVVTFGTAARLEDYILSYENGTMTPSLDLYWYADEDRFDYK
;
A
#
# COMPACT_ATOMS: atom_id res chain seq x y z
N MET A 1 -4.97 13.20 -12.07
CA MET A 1 -3.95 12.80 -11.05
C MET A 1 -4.59 12.22 -9.78
N THR A 2 -5.92 12.14 -9.67
CA THR A 2 -6.66 11.35 -8.67
C THR A 2 -7.08 9.97 -9.20
N ASP A 3 -6.83 9.69 -10.47
CA ASP A 3 -7.39 8.54 -11.21
C ASP A 3 -6.88 7.16 -10.74
N ASN A 4 -5.93 7.14 -9.81
CA ASN A 4 -5.33 5.90 -9.28
C ASN A 4 -5.59 5.70 -7.77
N ILE A 5 -6.48 6.46 -7.12
CA ILE A 5 -6.80 6.24 -5.70
C ILE A 5 -8.09 5.44 -5.58
N ILE A 6 -8.05 4.30 -4.88
CA ILE A 6 -9.26 3.52 -4.59
C ILE A 6 -9.77 3.94 -3.21
N VAL A 7 -10.96 4.56 -3.18
CA VAL A 7 -11.60 4.99 -1.93
C VAL A 7 -12.55 3.91 -1.43
N LYS A 8 -12.42 3.54 -0.16
CA LYS A 8 -13.24 2.54 0.54
C LYS A 8 -13.86 3.15 1.81
N PRO A 9 -14.94 2.56 2.37
CA PRO A 9 -15.54 3.08 3.61
C PRO A 9 -14.57 3.10 4.81
N TYR A 10 -13.57 2.22 4.81
CA TYR A 10 -12.58 2.07 5.89
C TYR A 10 -11.28 2.86 5.66
N GLY A 11 -11.04 3.41 4.47
CA GLY A 11 -9.75 4.00 4.14
C GLY A 11 -9.58 4.28 2.65
N SER A 12 -8.36 4.68 2.26
CA SER A 12 -8.00 4.90 0.85
C SER A 12 -6.75 4.09 0.50
N ILE A 13 -6.73 3.53 -0.70
CA ILE A 13 -5.61 2.75 -1.22
C ILE A 13 -4.88 3.58 -2.26
N TYR A 14 -3.56 3.66 -2.10
CA TYR A 14 -2.67 4.48 -2.90
C TYR A 14 -1.67 3.63 -3.66
N TYR A 15 -1.35 4.11 -4.85
CA TYR A 15 -0.30 3.56 -5.69
C TYR A 15 0.84 4.56 -5.76
N TYR A 16 2.05 4.04 -5.85
CA TYR A 16 3.23 4.83 -6.09
C TYR A 16 4.16 4.13 -7.06
N ASN A 17 4.96 4.91 -7.75
CA ASN A 17 6.06 4.43 -8.58
C ASN A 17 7.05 5.58 -8.79
N SER A 18 8.12 5.36 -9.57
CA SER A 18 9.02 6.42 -9.95
C SER A 18 8.28 7.47 -10.79
N LYS A 19 8.71 8.73 -10.64
CA LYS A 19 8.16 9.84 -11.42
C LYS A 19 8.28 9.58 -12.93
N GLU A 20 9.40 9.02 -13.38
CA GLU A 20 9.63 8.74 -14.79
C GLU A 20 8.66 7.70 -15.32
N TYR A 21 8.47 6.58 -14.61
CA TYR A 21 7.47 5.56 -14.98
C TYR A 21 6.06 6.16 -15.06
N LEU A 22 5.67 6.98 -14.08
CA LEU A 22 4.33 7.59 -14.06
C LEU A 22 4.08 8.56 -15.24
N LEU A 23 5.14 9.17 -15.79
CA LEU A 23 5.04 10.11 -16.90
C LEU A 23 5.18 9.44 -18.27
N THR A 24 6.02 8.41 -18.38
CA THR A 24 6.39 7.81 -19.67
C THR A 24 5.79 6.42 -19.90
N GLY A 25 5.41 5.72 -18.83
CA GLY A 25 5.06 4.30 -18.86
C GLY A 25 6.25 3.36 -19.10
N ASP A 26 7.50 3.85 -19.12
CA ASP A 26 8.68 3.02 -19.33
C ASP A 26 8.89 2.09 -18.13
N PHE A 27 8.57 0.81 -18.33
CA PHE A 27 8.68 -0.23 -17.32
C PHE A 27 10.09 -0.36 -16.73
N ASN A 28 11.15 -0.05 -17.49
CA ASN A 28 12.52 -0.11 -16.98
C ASN A 28 12.80 0.93 -15.88
N LYS A 29 11.92 1.92 -15.75
CA LYS A 29 11.98 2.94 -14.72
C LYS A 29 11.06 2.64 -13.55
N SER A 30 10.34 1.52 -13.56
CA SER A 30 9.50 1.12 -12.43
C SER A 30 10.34 0.82 -11.19
N LEU A 31 9.85 1.21 -10.02
CA LEU A 31 10.42 0.80 -8.74
C LEU A 31 10.14 -0.70 -8.51
N ILE A 32 11.13 -1.39 -7.94
CA ILE A 32 10.91 -2.72 -7.36
C ILE A 32 10.24 -2.54 -6.00
N GLY A 33 9.27 -3.39 -5.69
CA GLY A 33 8.52 -3.31 -4.43
C GLY A 33 7.47 -2.20 -4.42
N ASN A 34 7.00 -1.73 -5.58
CA ASN A 34 5.99 -0.68 -5.73
C ASN A 34 4.55 -1.15 -5.39
N ALA A 35 4.40 -2.07 -4.43
CA ALA A 35 3.11 -2.57 -4.01
C ALA A 35 2.23 -1.44 -3.47
N PRO A 36 0.91 -1.42 -3.77
CA PRO A 36 0.00 -0.43 -3.20
C PRO A 36 -0.09 -0.56 -1.67
N PHE A 37 -0.55 0.49 -1.02
CA PHE A 37 -0.81 0.49 0.43
C PHE A 37 -2.13 1.17 0.76
N SER A 38 -2.75 0.79 1.87
CA SER A 38 -3.98 1.39 2.39
C SER A 38 -3.69 2.26 3.60
N VAL A 39 -4.40 3.38 3.72
CA VAL A 39 -4.43 4.21 4.93
C VAL A 39 -5.81 4.11 5.56
N GLU A 40 -5.88 3.56 6.77
CA GLU A 40 -7.13 3.37 7.51
C GLU A 40 -7.62 4.70 8.10
N LYS A 41 -8.92 4.96 7.97
CA LYS A 41 -9.55 6.22 8.43
C LYS A 41 -9.73 6.31 9.95
N LYS A 42 -9.88 5.17 10.63
CA LYS A 42 -10.26 5.13 12.06
C LYS A 42 -9.07 4.92 12.99
N SER A 43 -8.11 4.11 12.55
CA SER A 43 -6.95 3.65 13.33
C SER A 43 -5.67 4.40 12.97
N ASP A 44 -5.71 5.29 11.96
CA ASP A 44 -4.55 6.04 11.45
C ASP A 44 -3.32 5.15 11.13
N ARG A 45 -3.60 3.90 10.75
CA ARG A 45 -2.59 2.88 10.43
C ARG A 45 -2.45 2.71 8.92
N VAL A 46 -1.23 2.43 8.48
CA VAL A 46 -0.93 2.00 7.11
C VAL A 46 -0.91 0.49 7.03
N VAL A 47 -1.59 -0.05 6.02
CA VAL A 47 -1.61 -1.47 5.68
C VAL A 47 -0.87 -1.68 4.38
N THR A 48 0.21 -2.44 4.42
CA THR A 48 1.04 -2.74 3.26
C THR A 48 0.48 -3.93 2.48
N PHE A 49 0.39 -3.83 1.16
CA PHE A 49 0.11 -4.98 0.30
C PHE A 49 1.38 -5.52 -0.35
N GLY A 50 1.30 -6.70 -0.95
CA GLY A 50 2.43 -7.30 -1.66
C GLY A 50 2.35 -7.11 -3.18
N THR A 51 3.41 -7.51 -3.87
CA THR A 51 3.45 -7.61 -5.35
C THR A 51 3.30 -9.05 -5.85
N ALA A 52 3.09 -10.03 -4.97
CA ALA A 52 3.06 -11.45 -5.32
C ALA A 52 1.70 -11.91 -5.89
N ALA A 53 0.62 -11.21 -5.55
CA ALA A 53 -0.73 -11.45 -6.04
C ALA A 53 -1.34 -10.17 -6.61
N ARG A 54 -2.57 -10.26 -7.12
CA ARG A 54 -3.31 -9.10 -7.61
C ARG A 54 -3.79 -8.26 -6.44
N LEU A 55 -3.96 -6.95 -6.64
CA LEU A 55 -4.45 -6.07 -5.58
C LEU A 55 -5.82 -6.51 -5.06
N GLU A 56 -6.71 -6.98 -5.93
CA GLU A 56 -8.05 -7.42 -5.54
C GLU A 56 -8.01 -8.55 -4.50
N ASP A 57 -7.03 -9.46 -4.59
CA ASP A 57 -6.86 -10.57 -3.66
C ASP A 57 -6.40 -10.08 -2.27
N TYR A 58 -5.54 -9.06 -2.24
CA TYR A 58 -5.12 -8.42 -1.00
C TYR A 58 -6.26 -7.61 -0.36
N ILE A 59 -7.04 -6.88 -1.16
CA ILE A 59 -8.22 -6.15 -0.67
C ILE A 59 -9.21 -7.14 -0.06
N LEU A 60 -9.50 -8.24 -0.74
CA LEU A 60 -10.40 -9.27 -0.23
C LEU A 60 -9.87 -9.89 1.07
N SER A 61 -8.57 -10.20 1.13
CA SER A 61 -7.95 -10.75 2.33
C SER A 61 -7.97 -9.77 3.51
N TYR A 62 -7.77 -8.48 3.23
CA TYR A 62 -7.90 -7.42 4.23
C TYR A 62 -9.33 -7.30 4.74
N GLU A 63 -10.32 -7.25 3.83
CA GLU A 63 -11.75 -7.15 4.16
C GLU A 63 -12.25 -8.37 4.95
N ASN A 64 -11.68 -9.56 4.70
CA ASN A 64 -11.99 -10.79 5.43
C ASN A 64 -11.17 -11.01 6.71
N GLY A 65 -10.18 -10.16 6.99
CA GLY A 65 -9.27 -10.35 8.13
C GLY A 65 -8.35 -11.57 8.00
N THR A 66 -8.08 -12.03 6.77
CA THR A 66 -7.25 -13.21 6.47
C THR A 66 -5.89 -12.85 5.88
N MET A 67 -5.42 -11.62 6.09
CA MET A 67 -4.08 -11.19 5.66
C MET A 67 -3.00 -12.07 6.30
N THR A 68 -2.08 -12.59 5.49
CA THR A 68 -0.90 -13.29 6.00
C THR A 68 -0.03 -12.30 6.78
N PRO A 69 0.32 -12.59 8.05
CA PRO A 69 1.18 -11.70 8.82
C PRO A 69 2.56 -11.54 8.18
N SER A 70 3.04 -10.30 8.13
CA SER A 70 4.43 -9.95 7.78
C SER A 70 4.94 -8.85 8.72
N LEU A 71 6.25 -8.66 8.76
CA LEU A 71 6.89 -7.65 9.63
C LEU A 71 6.51 -6.22 9.25
N ASP A 72 6.13 -6.02 7.99
CA ASP A 72 5.79 -4.74 7.36
C ASP A 72 4.30 -4.59 7.04
N LEU A 73 3.46 -5.56 7.44
CA LEU A 73 2.02 -5.56 7.14
C LEU A 73 1.32 -4.32 7.70
N TYR A 74 1.72 -3.90 8.90
CA TYR A 74 1.10 -2.82 9.64
C TYR A 74 2.14 -1.81 10.11
N TRP A 75 1.97 -0.57 9.71
CA TRP A 75 2.77 0.56 10.18
C TRP A 75 1.90 1.57 10.91
N TYR A 76 2.35 1.99 12.08
CA TYR A 76 1.67 2.92 12.96
C TYR A 76 2.52 4.18 13.05
N ALA A 77 1.96 5.33 12.67
CA ALA A 77 2.70 6.58 12.56
C ALA A 77 3.21 7.11 13.92
N ASP A 78 2.51 6.73 14.98
CA ASP A 78 2.78 7.10 16.37
C ASP A 78 3.77 6.16 17.06
N GLU A 79 4.14 5.06 16.42
CA GLU A 79 5.08 4.10 16.99
C GLU A 79 6.47 4.26 16.36
N ASP A 80 7.42 4.75 17.15
CA ASP A 80 8.84 4.94 16.80
C ASP A 80 9.60 3.61 16.62
N ARG A 81 8.93 2.51 16.25
CA ARG A 81 9.52 1.16 16.09
C ARG A 81 10.61 1.09 15.01
N PHE A 82 10.67 2.10 14.13
CA PHE A 82 11.65 2.23 13.07
C PHE A 82 12.43 3.56 13.13
N ASP A 83 12.45 4.25 14.28
CA ASP A 83 13.37 5.38 14.45
C ASP A 83 14.81 4.86 14.31
N TYR A 84 15.61 5.57 13.51
CA TYR A 84 17.01 5.20 13.27
C TYR A 84 17.94 5.70 14.39
N LYS A 85 17.37 6.36 15.41
CA LYS A 85 18.08 6.84 16.59
C LYS A 85 18.49 5.72 17.54
#